data_AF-A0A1W9WT73-F1
#
_entry.id   AF-A0A1W9WT73-F1
#
_cell.length_a   1.000
_cell.length_b   1.000
_cell.length_c   1.000
_cell.angle_alpha   90.00
_cell.angle_beta   90.00
_cell.angle_gamma   90.00
#
_symmetry.space_group_name_H-M   'P 1'
#
loop_
_entity.id
_entity.type
_entity.pdbx_description
1 polymer ?
#
loop_
_entity_poly.entity_id
_entity_poly.type
_entity_poly.pdbx_seq_one_letter_code
_entity_poly.pdbx_strand_id
1 'polypeptide(L)'
;MPSQFAAIAPKIQAFFQNKAFGKTVDLYEPAIIQAMSTNLASFLVTNEFEKVLRQQIIEEIQPSLLNEAKRLSSTAAFPFSRLLLASDKTVFNYVACDNEFERDFAQFLNRVDEVTAFAKLPAQFGFSIQYTDSRTNIRHYYPDFVVKLATGQHWLIETKGREDIDVALKDEAARYWCDNATELTGTDWHYLKVRQSTFEQLQPADFQELKIGLQC
;
A
#
# COMPACT_ATOMS: atom_id res chain seq x y z
N MET A 1 18.30 19.28 -10.18
CA MET A 1 18.28 20.02 -8.89
C MET A 1 18.24 21.55 -9.02
N PRO A 2 18.90 22.24 -9.99
CA PRO A 2 18.88 23.71 -10.06
C PRO A 2 17.52 24.36 -10.42
N SER A 3 16.66 23.71 -11.20
CA SER A 3 15.44 24.31 -11.76
C SER A 3 14.32 24.55 -10.74
N GLN A 4 14.16 23.66 -9.76
CA GLN A 4 13.09 23.76 -8.76
C GLN A 4 13.41 24.80 -7.68
N PHE A 5 14.69 24.98 -7.32
CA PHE A 5 15.12 26.01 -6.37
C PHE A 5 14.79 27.42 -6.87
N ALA A 6 15.06 27.69 -8.15
CA ALA A 6 14.77 28.99 -8.77
C ALA A 6 13.26 29.34 -8.78
N ALA A 7 12.38 28.33 -8.81
CA ALA A 7 10.93 28.54 -8.78
C ALA A 7 10.38 28.77 -7.36
N ILE A 8 10.99 28.14 -6.35
CA ILE A 8 10.50 28.15 -4.97
C ILE A 8 11.11 29.31 -4.16
N ALA A 9 12.41 29.60 -4.35
CA ALA A 9 13.12 30.61 -3.55
C ALA A 9 12.46 32.01 -3.59
N PRO A 10 11.99 32.54 -4.74
CA PRO A 10 11.28 33.83 -4.76
C PRO A 10 9.96 33.80 -3.98
N LYS A 11 9.27 32.65 -3.95
CA LYS A 11 8.02 32.49 -3.19
C LYS A 11 8.28 32.49 -1.69
N ILE A 12 9.36 31.82 -1.24
CA ILE A 12 9.81 31.86 0.16
C ILE A 12 10.20 33.28 0.55
N GLN A 13 10.94 33.98 -0.31
CA GLN A 13 11.33 35.37 -0.08
C GLN A 13 10.09 36.27 0.07
N ALA A 14 9.12 36.14 -0.85
CA ALA A 14 7.87 36.90 -0.77
C ALA A 14 7.03 36.58 0.47
N PHE A 15 7.06 35.33 0.94
CA PHE A 15 6.40 34.92 2.18
C PHE A 15 7.02 35.60 3.40
N PHE A 16 8.35 35.56 3.54
CA PHE A 16 9.03 36.26 4.63
C PHE A 16 8.80 37.77 4.56
N GLN A 17 8.86 38.35 3.36
CA GLN A 17 8.73 39.79 3.18
C GLN A 17 7.34 40.30 3.52
N ASN A 18 6.27 39.56 3.19
CA ASN A 18 4.91 40.10 3.20
C ASN A 18 3.94 39.40 4.15
N LYS A 19 4.27 38.19 4.64
CA LYS A 19 3.31 37.34 5.38
C LYS A 19 3.83 36.85 6.73
N ALA A 20 5.09 36.41 6.81
CA ALA A 20 5.62 35.71 7.98
C ALA A 20 5.54 36.53 9.28
N PHE A 21 5.65 37.86 9.19
CA PHE A 21 5.66 38.76 10.34
C PHE A 21 4.35 39.54 10.54
N GLY A 22 3.30 39.20 9.79
CA GLY A 22 2.00 39.90 9.83
C GLY A 22 2.02 41.33 9.27
N LYS A 23 3.18 41.79 8.79
CA LYS A 23 3.40 43.08 8.13
C LYS A 23 4.48 42.92 7.06
N THR A 24 4.56 43.88 6.15
CA THR A 24 5.70 43.96 5.23
C THR A 24 6.96 44.35 5.99
N VAL A 25 8.06 43.63 5.74
CA VAL A 25 9.37 43.84 6.37
C VAL A 25 10.49 43.97 5.34
N ASP A 26 11.59 44.61 5.71
CA ASP A 26 12.83 44.57 4.94
C ASP A 26 13.64 43.33 5.35
N LEU A 27 13.94 42.46 4.39
CA LEU A 27 14.67 41.22 4.63
C LEU A 27 16.17 41.44 4.92
N TYR A 28 16.68 42.64 4.65
CA TYR A 28 18.08 43.00 4.91
C TYR A 28 18.30 43.67 6.28
N GLU A 29 17.22 43.88 7.05
CA GLU A 29 17.32 44.41 8.40
C GLU A 29 17.91 43.35 9.37
N PRO A 30 18.92 43.69 10.19
CA PRO A 30 19.58 42.72 11.08
C PRO A 30 18.62 41.94 11.99
N ALA A 31 17.59 42.61 12.51
CA ALA A 31 16.58 41.98 13.37
C ALA A 31 15.75 40.93 12.61
N ILE A 32 15.42 41.20 11.34
CA ILE A 32 14.65 40.29 10.49
C ILE A 32 15.51 39.10 10.06
N ILE A 33 16.77 39.33 9.69
CA ILE A 33 17.74 38.26 9.38
C ILE A 33 17.87 37.30 10.57
N GLN A 34 18.00 37.85 11.78
CA GLN A 34 18.12 37.03 12.99
C GLN A 34 16.83 36.25 13.29
N ALA A 35 15.66 36.87 13.09
CA ALA A 35 14.37 36.20 13.26
C ALA A 35 14.17 35.05 12.25
N MET A 36 14.54 35.25 10.98
CA MET A 36 14.48 34.22 9.93
C MET A 36 15.45 33.06 10.20
N SER A 37 16.57 33.34 10.84
CA SER A 37 17.62 32.33 11.15
C SER A 37 17.25 31.42 12.33
N THR A 38 16.08 31.61 12.96
CA THR A 38 15.65 30.77 14.08
C THR A 38 15.15 29.40 13.60
N ASN A 39 15.38 28.36 14.40
CA ASN A 39 14.84 27.02 14.13
C ASN A 39 13.32 27.02 14.02
N LEU A 40 12.63 27.87 14.79
CA LEU A 40 11.18 28.03 14.73
C LEU A 40 10.73 28.60 13.39
N ALA A 41 11.38 29.65 12.89
CA ALA A 41 11.06 30.22 11.58
C ALA A 41 11.29 29.19 10.47
N SER A 42 12.41 28.47 10.50
CA SER A 42 12.72 27.42 9.53
C SER A 42 11.68 26.30 9.55
N PHE A 43 11.28 25.82 10.73
CA PHE A 43 10.24 24.79 10.90
C PHE A 43 8.87 25.24 10.36
N LEU A 44 8.43 26.45 10.71
CA LEU A 44 7.13 26.98 10.28
C LEU A 44 7.08 27.17 8.76
N VAL A 45 8.11 27.77 8.17
CA VAL A 45 8.17 28.01 6.73
C VAL A 45 8.22 26.69 5.97
N THR A 46 9.01 25.73 6.44
CA THR A 46 9.08 24.40 5.82
C THR A 46 7.72 23.71 5.87
N ASN A 47 7.06 23.67 7.02
CA ASN A 47 5.75 23.03 7.14
C ASN A 47 4.67 23.68 6.27
N GLU A 48 4.58 25.00 6.22
CA GLU A 48 3.57 25.69 5.42
C GLU A 48 3.79 25.50 3.91
N PHE A 49 5.04 25.60 3.46
CA PHE A 49 5.36 25.37 2.05
C PHE A 49 5.19 23.90 1.65
N GLU A 50 5.59 22.96 2.51
CA GLU A 50 5.31 21.54 2.29
C GLU A 50 3.81 21.30 2.14
N LYS A 51 2.98 21.84 3.03
CA LYS A 51 1.53 21.65 2.98
C LYS A 51 0.92 22.11 1.66
N VAL A 52 1.32 23.28 1.15
CA VAL A 52 0.81 23.83 -0.10
C VAL A 52 1.35 23.07 -1.31
N LEU A 53 2.65 22.77 -1.34
CA LEU A 53 3.27 22.07 -2.47
C LEU A 53 2.73 20.64 -2.60
N ARG A 54 2.53 19.94 -1.48
CA ARG A 54 1.97 18.58 -1.47
C ARG A 54 0.60 18.51 -2.15
N GLN A 55 -0.25 19.51 -1.97
CA GLN A 55 -1.57 19.57 -2.64
C GLN A 55 -1.47 19.78 -4.17
N GLN A 56 -0.35 20.30 -4.67
CA GLN A 56 -0.14 20.61 -6.08
C GLN A 56 0.68 19.52 -6.81
N ILE A 57 1.24 18.55 -6.08
CA ILE A 57 2.09 17.48 -6.62
C ILE A 57 1.29 16.21 -6.94
N ILE A 58 0.08 16.08 -6.41
CA ILE A 58 -0.77 14.91 -6.68
C ILE A 58 -1.34 15.06 -8.09
N GLU A 59 -0.76 14.31 -9.03
CA GLU A 59 -1.31 14.12 -10.37
C GLU A 59 -2.16 12.84 -10.37
N GLU A 60 -3.45 12.97 -10.67
CA GLU A 60 -4.33 11.82 -10.88
C GLU A 60 -4.01 11.18 -12.23
N ILE A 61 -3.30 10.04 -12.20
CA ILE A 61 -3.00 9.25 -13.40
C ILE A 61 -4.16 8.31 -13.67
N GLN A 62 -4.70 8.32 -14.89
CA GLN A 62 -5.69 7.35 -15.31
C GLN A 62 -5.07 5.93 -15.37
N PRO A 63 -5.62 4.95 -14.64
CA PRO A 63 -5.11 3.59 -14.64
C PRO A 63 -5.15 2.98 -16.06
N SER A 64 -4.05 2.35 -16.46
CA SER A 64 -3.96 1.69 -17.76
C SER A 64 -3.14 0.41 -17.66
N LEU A 65 -3.48 -0.56 -18.49
CA LEU A 65 -2.80 -1.85 -18.55
C LEU A 65 -1.58 -1.73 -19.47
N LEU A 66 -0.40 -1.51 -18.87
CA LEU A 66 0.82 -1.23 -19.61
C LEU A 66 1.47 -2.47 -20.23
N ASN A 67 1.29 -3.65 -19.62
CA ASN A 67 1.96 -4.89 -20.00
C ASN A 67 0.97 -6.05 -20.06
N GLU A 68 1.30 -7.08 -20.86
CA GLU A 68 0.65 -8.39 -20.74
C GLU A 68 0.77 -8.94 -19.30
N ALA A 69 -0.23 -9.72 -18.88
CA ALA A 69 -0.30 -10.25 -17.52
C ALA A 69 0.98 -11.02 -17.15
N LYS A 70 1.66 -10.57 -16.08
CA LYS A 70 2.82 -11.26 -15.52
C LYS A 70 2.37 -12.54 -14.81
N ARG A 71 2.79 -13.70 -15.32
CA ARG A 71 2.42 -15.00 -14.74
C ARG A 71 3.18 -15.26 -13.45
N LEU A 72 2.50 -15.67 -12.38
CA LEU A 72 3.16 -16.11 -11.14
C LEU A 72 4.13 -17.28 -11.37
N SER A 73 3.83 -18.15 -12.35
CA SER A 73 4.70 -19.25 -12.77
C SER A 73 6.04 -18.79 -13.35
N SER A 74 6.19 -17.52 -13.72
CA SER A 74 7.47 -16.98 -14.19
C SER A 74 8.42 -16.58 -13.06
N THR A 75 8.01 -16.74 -11.79
CA THR A 75 8.87 -16.45 -10.65
C THR A 75 10.02 -17.46 -10.62
N ALA A 76 11.26 -16.98 -10.61
CA ALA A 76 12.43 -17.83 -10.50
C ALA A 76 12.42 -18.60 -9.17
N ALA A 77 12.93 -19.83 -9.16
CA ALA A 77 13.10 -20.60 -7.93
C ALA A 77 14.00 -19.84 -6.95
N PHE A 78 13.64 -19.87 -5.67
CA PHE A 78 14.37 -19.20 -4.60
C PHE A 78 14.47 -20.10 -3.36
N PRO A 79 15.55 -20.00 -2.58
CA PRO A 79 15.67 -20.73 -1.33
C PRO A 79 14.72 -20.15 -0.28
N PHE A 80 14.06 -21.02 0.49
CA PHE A 80 13.24 -20.62 1.63
C PHE A 80 13.42 -21.64 2.76
N SER A 81 13.65 -21.15 3.98
CA SER A 81 14.05 -21.99 5.13
C SER A 81 13.05 -22.00 6.27
N ARG A 82 11.89 -21.36 6.10
CA ARG A 82 10.85 -21.24 7.14
C ARG A 82 9.75 -22.28 6.93
N LEU A 83 8.50 -21.88 7.12
CA LEU A 83 7.35 -22.77 7.09
C LEU A 83 6.90 -23.02 5.65
N LEU A 84 6.70 -24.30 5.32
CA LEU A 84 6.23 -24.73 4.00
C LEU A 84 4.91 -25.48 4.14
N LEU A 85 4.04 -25.30 3.15
CA LEU A 85 2.85 -26.11 2.94
C LEU A 85 2.87 -26.69 1.52
N ALA A 86 2.70 -28.01 1.40
CA ALA A 86 2.45 -28.64 0.11
C ALA A 86 0.98 -28.46 -0.27
N SER A 87 0.72 -28.04 -1.51
CA SER A 87 -0.62 -27.89 -2.04
C SER A 87 -0.59 -28.06 -3.56
N ASP A 88 -1.60 -28.75 -4.10
CA ASP A 88 -1.86 -28.89 -5.53
C ASP A 88 -2.63 -27.70 -6.13
N LYS A 89 -3.11 -26.78 -5.28
CA LYS A 89 -3.83 -25.56 -5.66
C LYS A 89 -2.90 -24.36 -5.87
N THR A 90 -1.59 -24.50 -5.67
CA THR A 90 -0.60 -23.44 -5.95
C THR A 90 0.22 -23.75 -7.20
N VAL A 91 0.66 -22.68 -7.87
CA VAL A 91 1.57 -22.79 -9.03
C VAL A 91 3.02 -23.08 -8.63
N PHE A 92 3.34 -22.94 -7.34
CA PHE A 92 4.65 -23.24 -6.78
C PHE A 92 4.73 -24.69 -6.29
N ASN A 93 5.93 -25.20 -6.05
CA ASN A 93 6.11 -26.52 -5.42
C ASN A 93 5.68 -26.53 -3.94
N TYR A 94 5.77 -25.39 -3.25
CA TYR A 94 5.29 -25.19 -1.89
C TYR A 94 4.78 -23.76 -1.70
N VAL A 95 3.89 -23.57 -0.72
CA VAL A 95 3.52 -22.25 -0.21
C VAL A 95 4.53 -21.84 0.87
N ALA A 96 5.28 -20.75 0.63
CA ALA A 96 6.37 -20.27 1.49
C ALA A 96 5.87 -19.27 2.56
N CYS A 97 5.51 -19.78 3.74
CA CYS A 97 4.88 -19.03 4.82
C CYS A 97 5.92 -18.47 5.81
N ASP A 98 5.78 -17.19 6.17
CA ASP A 98 6.68 -16.49 7.08
C ASP A 98 6.35 -16.71 8.55
N ASN A 99 5.10 -17.04 8.88
CA ASN A 99 4.65 -17.33 10.23
C ASN A 99 3.56 -18.42 10.25
N GLU A 100 3.21 -18.92 11.44
CA GLU A 100 2.21 -19.98 11.59
C GLU A 100 0.82 -19.53 11.14
N PHE A 101 0.45 -18.27 11.34
CA PHE A 101 -0.86 -17.78 10.90
C PHE A 101 -1.01 -17.84 9.37
N GLU A 102 0.00 -17.42 8.62
CA GLU A 102 0.01 -17.57 7.16
C GLU A 102 -0.05 -19.04 6.73
N ARG A 103 0.62 -19.93 7.47
CA ARG A 103 0.58 -21.37 7.21
C ARG A 103 -0.81 -21.95 7.47
N ASP A 104 -1.45 -21.58 8.57
CA ASP A 104 -2.80 -22.01 8.94
C ASP A 104 -3.84 -21.46 7.96
N PHE A 105 -3.68 -20.21 7.52
CA PHE A 105 -4.52 -19.61 6.49
C PHE A 105 -4.34 -20.31 5.14
N ALA A 106 -3.10 -20.59 4.72
CA ALA A 106 -2.83 -21.38 3.51
C ALA A 106 -3.43 -22.79 3.60
N GLN A 107 -3.38 -23.41 4.78
CA GLN A 107 -3.95 -24.73 5.04
C GLN A 107 -5.49 -24.69 4.99
N PHE A 108 -6.13 -23.61 5.44
CA PHE A 108 -7.55 -23.35 5.22
C PHE A 108 -7.86 -23.26 3.73
N LEU A 109 -7.18 -22.39 2.98
CA LEU A 109 -7.38 -22.24 1.53
C LEU A 109 -7.21 -23.58 0.77
N ASN A 110 -6.27 -24.41 1.21
CA ASN A 110 -6.05 -25.73 0.62
C ASN A 110 -7.25 -26.67 0.82
N ARG A 111 -7.91 -26.63 1.98
CA ARG A 111 -9.05 -27.51 2.31
C ARG A 111 -10.38 -27.04 1.73
N VAL A 112 -10.53 -25.76 1.44
CA VAL A 112 -11.79 -25.19 0.93
C VAL A 112 -12.00 -25.59 -0.52
N ASP A 113 -13.10 -26.29 -0.82
CA ASP A 113 -13.40 -26.83 -2.15
C ASP A 113 -13.67 -25.74 -3.20
N GLU A 114 -14.30 -24.64 -2.81
CA GLU A 114 -14.55 -23.51 -3.73
C GLU A 114 -13.27 -22.79 -4.15
N VAL A 115 -12.14 -22.98 -3.45
CA VAL A 115 -10.82 -22.45 -3.85
C VAL A 115 -10.21 -23.39 -4.89
N THR A 116 -10.14 -22.91 -6.13
CA THR A 116 -9.57 -23.67 -7.26
C THR A 116 -8.07 -23.45 -7.43
N ALA A 117 -7.57 -22.28 -7.05
CA ALA A 117 -6.15 -22.00 -7.01
C ALA A 117 -5.86 -20.89 -5.99
N PHE A 118 -4.68 -20.91 -5.39
CA PHE A 118 -4.17 -19.81 -4.59
C PHE A 118 -2.65 -19.76 -4.61
N ALA A 119 -2.08 -18.61 -4.29
CA ALA A 119 -0.65 -18.47 -4.10
C ALA A 119 -0.37 -17.44 -3.00
N LYS A 120 0.55 -17.75 -2.09
CA LYS A 120 1.25 -16.71 -1.34
C LYS A 120 2.21 -16.01 -2.29
N LEU A 121 2.17 -14.69 -2.33
CA LEU A 121 2.97 -13.86 -3.21
C LEU A 121 4.39 -13.73 -2.65
N PRO A 122 5.40 -14.30 -3.33
CA PRO A 122 6.78 -14.16 -2.89
C PRO A 122 7.33 -12.78 -3.28
N ALA A 123 8.21 -12.21 -2.45
CA ALA A 123 8.87 -10.94 -2.75
C ALA A 123 9.62 -10.97 -4.10
N GLN A 124 10.11 -12.13 -4.52
CA GLN A 124 10.77 -12.37 -5.80
C GLN A 124 9.85 -12.15 -7.00
N PHE A 125 8.52 -12.32 -6.83
CA PHE A 125 7.57 -11.97 -7.87
C PHE A 125 7.48 -10.45 -8.07
N GLY A 126 7.79 -9.66 -7.05
CA GLY A 126 7.88 -8.19 -7.14
C GLY A 126 6.54 -7.50 -7.36
N PHE A 127 5.43 -8.14 -6.97
CA PHE A 127 4.12 -7.50 -6.99
C PHE A 127 3.99 -6.55 -5.82
N SER A 128 3.65 -5.30 -6.11
CA SER A 128 3.36 -4.29 -5.09
C SER A 128 2.32 -3.32 -5.60
N ILE A 129 1.54 -2.77 -4.67
CA ILE A 129 0.58 -1.71 -4.91
C ILE A 129 1.18 -0.42 -4.36
N GLN A 130 1.28 0.59 -5.22
CA GLN A 130 1.74 1.90 -4.79
C GLN A 130 0.61 2.63 -4.07
N TYR A 131 0.95 3.30 -2.97
CA TYR A 131 0.03 4.18 -2.26
C TYR A 131 0.80 5.37 -1.68
N THR A 132 0.06 6.38 -1.27
CA THR A 132 0.59 7.62 -0.74
C THR A 132 0.40 7.63 0.78
N ASP A 133 1.47 7.83 1.56
CA ASP A 133 1.35 7.95 3.02
C ASP A 133 0.77 9.32 3.45
N SER A 134 0.50 9.49 4.74
CA SER A 134 -0.03 10.75 5.31
C SER A 134 0.85 11.98 5.06
N ARG A 135 2.12 11.76 4.67
CA ARG A 135 3.08 12.79 4.29
C ARG A 135 3.31 12.82 2.78
N THR A 136 2.38 12.34 1.97
CA THR A 136 2.45 12.30 0.51
C THR A 136 3.64 11.56 -0.10
N ASN A 137 4.34 10.71 0.66
CA ASN A 137 5.41 9.90 0.09
C ASN A 137 4.82 8.68 -0.61
N ILE A 138 5.41 8.31 -1.75
CA ILE A 138 5.08 7.05 -2.42
C ILE A 138 5.64 5.89 -1.58
N ARG A 139 4.77 4.95 -1.24
CA ARG A 139 5.05 3.71 -0.52
C ARG A 139 4.59 2.52 -1.33
N HIS A 140 5.16 1.36 -1.01
CA HIS A 140 4.81 0.09 -1.62
C HIS A 140 4.14 -0.79 -0.58
N TYR A 141 2.96 -1.29 -0.92
CA TYR A 141 2.23 -2.30 -0.18
C TYR A 141 2.40 -3.65 -0.89
N TYR A 142 2.68 -4.70 -0.13
CA TYR A 142 2.92 -6.05 -0.62
C TYR A 142 1.87 -6.98 -0.02
N PRO A 143 0.79 -7.29 -0.77
CA PRO A 143 -0.23 -8.23 -0.32
C PRO A 143 0.31 -9.65 -0.15
N ASP A 144 -0.30 -10.41 0.76
CA ASP A 144 0.19 -11.75 1.09
C ASP A 144 -0.26 -12.83 0.11
N PHE A 145 -1.55 -12.89 -0.25
CA PHE A 145 -2.11 -13.99 -1.05
C PHE A 145 -2.95 -13.49 -2.22
N VAL A 146 -3.01 -14.33 -3.25
CA VAL A 146 -4.07 -14.29 -4.27
C VAL A 146 -4.84 -15.61 -4.28
N VAL A 147 -6.15 -15.54 -4.47
CA VAL A 147 -7.06 -16.70 -4.47
C VAL A 147 -7.98 -16.61 -5.68
N LYS A 148 -8.24 -17.75 -6.32
CA LYS A 148 -9.22 -17.91 -7.39
C LYS A 148 -10.31 -18.90 -6.94
N LEU A 149 -11.54 -18.42 -6.93
CA LEU A 149 -12.71 -19.25 -6.62
C LEU A 149 -13.24 -19.96 -7.87
N ALA A 150 -13.99 -21.05 -7.66
CA ALA A 150 -14.68 -21.80 -8.72
C ALA A 150 -15.71 -20.95 -9.48
N THR A 151 -16.23 -19.90 -8.85
CA THR A 151 -17.13 -18.91 -9.45
C THR A 151 -16.43 -18.02 -10.48
N GLY A 152 -15.10 -18.05 -10.57
CA GLY A 152 -14.29 -17.16 -11.40
C GLY A 152 -13.81 -15.90 -10.69
N GLN A 153 -14.28 -15.63 -9.47
CA GLN A 153 -13.84 -14.48 -8.67
C GLN A 153 -12.39 -14.62 -8.22
N HIS A 154 -11.67 -13.50 -8.23
CA HIS A 154 -10.30 -13.39 -7.79
C HIS A 154 -10.22 -12.52 -6.55
N TRP A 155 -9.38 -12.92 -5.60
CA TRP A 155 -9.27 -12.26 -4.30
C TRP A 155 -7.80 -11.94 -4.02
N LEU A 156 -7.53 -10.68 -3.73
CA LEU A 156 -6.29 -10.21 -3.16
C LEU A 156 -6.45 -10.18 -1.63
N ILE A 157 -5.61 -10.92 -0.92
CA ILE A 157 -5.79 -11.14 0.51
C ILE A 157 -4.57 -10.68 1.31
N GLU A 158 -4.84 -9.96 2.39
CA GLU A 158 -3.86 -9.58 3.40
C GLU A 158 -4.09 -10.35 4.71
N THR A 159 -3.08 -11.03 5.22
CA THR A 159 -3.09 -11.63 6.56
C THR A 159 -2.42 -10.70 7.56
N LYS A 160 -3.12 -10.35 8.65
CA LYS A 160 -2.61 -9.47 9.71
C LYS A 160 -2.64 -10.10 11.09
N GLY A 161 -1.48 -10.17 11.74
CA GLY A 161 -1.35 -10.56 13.15
C GLY A 161 -1.66 -9.42 14.13
N ARG A 162 -0.89 -8.32 14.09
CA ARG A 162 -1.09 -7.13 14.95
C ARG A 162 -1.52 -5.92 14.12
N GLU A 163 -2.45 -5.13 14.64
CA GLU A 163 -2.82 -3.83 14.05
C GLU A 163 -1.82 -2.75 14.47
N ASP A 164 -1.21 -2.09 13.48
CA ASP A 164 -0.63 -0.76 13.67
C ASP A 164 -1.65 0.30 13.27
N ILE A 165 -1.45 1.53 13.75
CA ILE A 165 -2.42 2.63 13.59
C ILE A 165 -2.48 3.18 12.14
N ASP A 166 -1.59 2.76 11.23
CA ASP A 166 -1.49 3.26 9.84
C ASP A 166 -1.84 2.22 8.76
N VAL A 167 -2.96 1.48 8.92
CA VAL A 167 -3.33 0.40 7.97
C VAL A 167 -4.39 0.81 6.93
N ALA A 168 -5.20 1.85 7.19
CA ALA A 168 -6.32 2.23 6.33
C ALA A 168 -5.91 2.58 4.89
N LEU A 169 -4.78 3.28 4.71
CA LEU A 169 -4.29 3.70 3.39
C LEU A 169 -3.89 2.52 2.49
N LYS A 170 -3.39 1.42 3.10
CA LYS A 170 -3.03 0.21 2.37
C LYS A 170 -4.28 -0.53 1.91
N ASP A 171 -5.25 -0.67 2.81
CA ASP A 171 -6.52 -1.33 2.54
C ASP A 171 -7.29 -0.58 1.43
N GLU A 172 -7.29 0.74 1.45
CA GLU A 172 -7.88 1.59 0.41
C GLU A 172 -7.18 1.42 -0.95
N ALA A 173 -5.85 1.47 -0.97
CA ALA A 173 -5.07 1.27 -2.19
C ALA A 173 -5.28 -0.13 -2.78
N ALA A 174 -5.45 -1.15 -1.94
CA ALA A 174 -5.72 -2.51 -2.35
C ALA A 174 -7.10 -2.66 -3.00
N ARG A 175 -8.13 -2.05 -2.40
CA ARG A 175 -9.49 -2.00 -2.99
C ARG A 175 -9.47 -1.28 -4.33
N TYR A 176 -8.85 -0.09 -4.37
CA TYR A 176 -8.73 0.68 -5.61
C TYR A 176 -7.99 -0.10 -6.71
N TRP A 177 -6.94 -0.85 -6.35
CA TRP A 177 -6.27 -1.73 -7.30
C TRP A 177 -7.20 -2.84 -7.82
N CYS A 178 -8.02 -3.45 -6.97
CA CYS A 178 -8.98 -4.49 -7.37
C CYS A 178 -10.08 -3.93 -8.30
N ASP A 179 -10.59 -2.73 -8.01
CA ASP A 179 -11.60 -2.07 -8.85
C ASP A 179 -11.05 -1.83 -10.27
N ASN A 180 -9.83 -1.27 -10.35
CA ASN A 180 -9.17 -1.04 -11.64
C ASN A 180 -8.81 -2.35 -12.35
N ALA A 181 -8.33 -3.36 -11.63
CA ALA A 181 -8.06 -4.66 -12.21
C ALA A 181 -9.34 -5.28 -12.80
N THR A 182 -10.48 -5.09 -12.13
CA THR A 182 -11.79 -5.55 -12.61
C THR A 182 -12.18 -4.84 -13.89
N GLU A 183 -12.13 -3.51 -13.91
CA GLU A 183 -12.48 -2.71 -15.08
C GLU A 183 -11.57 -3.02 -16.28
N LEU A 184 -10.26 -3.11 -16.05
CA LEU A 184 -9.27 -3.27 -17.12
C LEU A 184 -9.17 -4.70 -17.67
N THR A 185 -9.53 -5.72 -16.88
CA THR A 185 -9.36 -7.13 -17.27
C THR A 185 -10.68 -7.88 -17.49
N GLY A 186 -11.80 -7.32 -17.01
CA GLY A 186 -13.10 -7.99 -17.00
C GLY A 186 -13.20 -9.16 -16.00
N THR A 187 -12.16 -9.42 -15.20
CA THR A 187 -12.16 -10.43 -14.14
C THR A 187 -12.58 -9.79 -12.83
N ASP A 188 -13.54 -10.38 -12.12
CA ASP A 188 -14.04 -9.85 -10.86
C ASP A 188 -12.99 -9.98 -9.73
N TRP A 189 -12.35 -8.87 -9.34
CA TRP A 189 -11.32 -8.79 -8.31
C TRP A 189 -11.86 -8.16 -7.03
N HIS A 190 -11.53 -8.76 -5.89
CA HIS A 190 -11.93 -8.29 -4.57
C HIS A 190 -10.73 -8.24 -3.61
N TYR A 191 -10.79 -7.31 -2.65
CA TYR A 191 -9.82 -7.25 -1.57
C TYR A 191 -10.40 -7.79 -0.25
N LEU A 192 -9.64 -8.62 0.46
CA LEU A 192 -10.00 -9.13 1.78
C LEU A 192 -8.84 -9.00 2.76
N LYS A 193 -9.12 -8.46 3.94
CA LYS A 193 -8.17 -8.40 5.04
C LYS A 193 -8.58 -9.39 6.12
N VAL A 194 -7.70 -10.34 6.41
CA VAL A 194 -7.92 -11.42 7.38
C VAL A 194 -7.08 -11.14 8.62
N ARG A 195 -7.76 -10.75 9.70
CA ARG A 195 -7.12 -10.60 11.01
C ARG A 195 -6.96 -11.96 11.68
N GLN A 196 -5.79 -12.22 12.25
CA GLN A 196 -5.49 -13.47 12.94
C GLN A 196 -6.50 -13.74 14.06
N SER A 197 -6.75 -12.78 14.92
CA SER A 197 -7.71 -12.92 16.03
C SER A 197 -9.11 -13.29 15.56
N THR A 198 -9.62 -12.60 14.53
CA THR A 198 -10.94 -12.88 13.96
C THR A 198 -10.97 -14.26 13.30
N PHE A 199 -9.95 -14.61 12.53
CA PHE A 199 -9.86 -15.91 11.85
C PHE A 199 -9.80 -17.07 12.86
N GLU A 200 -8.98 -16.93 13.90
CA GLU A 200 -8.84 -17.93 14.97
C GLU A 200 -10.12 -18.09 15.77
N GLN A 201 -10.87 -17.01 16.02
CA GLN A 201 -12.16 -17.07 16.70
C GLN A 201 -13.27 -17.67 15.82
N LEU A 202 -13.29 -17.32 14.54
CA LEU A 202 -14.31 -17.74 13.60
C LEU A 202 -14.18 -19.21 13.21
N GLN A 203 -12.94 -19.71 13.02
CA GLN A 203 -12.66 -21.06 12.50
C GLN A 203 -13.53 -21.41 11.28
N PRO A 204 -13.49 -20.60 10.20
CA PRO A 204 -14.44 -20.72 9.09
C PRO A 204 -14.33 -22.09 8.41
N ALA A 205 -15.47 -22.69 8.07
CA ALA A 205 -15.54 -23.95 7.34
C ALA A 205 -15.33 -23.76 5.83
N ASP A 206 -15.77 -22.62 5.29
CA ASP A 206 -15.64 -22.26 3.88
C ASP A 206 -15.29 -20.76 3.68
N PHE A 207 -15.08 -20.36 2.43
CA PHE A 207 -14.72 -18.99 2.07
C PHE A 207 -15.90 -18.02 2.24
N GLN A 208 -17.15 -18.48 2.14
CA GLN A 208 -18.31 -17.63 2.40
C GLN A 208 -18.41 -17.25 3.88
N GLU A 209 -18.25 -18.21 4.78
CA GLU A 209 -18.19 -17.98 6.23
C GLU A 209 -17.05 -17.04 6.57
N LEU A 210 -15.86 -17.24 5.99
CA LEU A 210 -14.73 -16.32 6.16
C LEU A 210 -15.12 -14.88 5.80
N LYS A 211 -15.73 -14.67 4.63
CA LYS A 211 -16.13 -13.32 4.18
C LYS A 211 -17.17 -12.69 5.11
N ILE A 212 -18.21 -13.44 5.47
CA ILE A 212 -19.30 -12.94 6.32
C ILE A 212 -18.75 -12.59 7.71
N GLY A 213 -17.94 -13.47 8.30
CA GLY A 213 -17.39 -13.28 9.64
C GLY A 213 -16.39 -12.12 9.75
N LEU A 214 -15.80 -11.66 8.64
CA LEU A 214 -14.91 -10.49 8.61
C LEU A 214 -15.64 -9.16 8.42
N GLN A 215 -16.94 -9.19 8.11
CA GLN A 215 -17.79 -7.99 7.97
C GLN A 215 -18.52 -7.61 9.26
N CYS A 216 -18.51 -8.49 10.26
CA CYS A 216 -19.08 -8.30 11.59
C CYS A 216 -18.08 -7.64 12.55
#